data_AF-A0A375IV22-F1
#
_entry.id   AF-A0A375IV22-F1
#
_cell.length_a   1.000
_cell.length_b   1.000
_cell.length_c   1.000
_cell.angle_alpha   90.00
_cell.angle_beta   90.00
_cell.angle_gamma   90.00
#
_symmetry.space_group_name_H-M   'P 1'
#
loop_
_entity.id
_entity.type
_entity.pdbx_description
1 polymer ?
#
loop_
_entity_poly.entity_id
_entity_poly.type
_entity_poly.pdbx_seq_one_letter_code
_entity_poly.pdbx_strand_id
1 'polypeptide(L)'
;MAYGSGAMSNTLADVAEEAAAVFLIGSNPTEQHPVFGTRLRQAVRKRRMPLVVADPRAIGLTEFAALHLRHWPGTDVALLNGLMHIILAKGWHDAQFIAQRTEDFSAWQHSLAAYTPARVSAITRVSEVELTRAASLLAHAKPMAVIWAMGITQHTSGVLNVLALANLQMLLGNVGMRGGGVNPLREQNNVQALAIWERYRRVHERLRECYPNQSTQDIEQHNREGKHDASLDGFHDYLLGSAASVRLGAKQLAESDPWNEPRRSPAVRFILLAECFQHILLLRSGQANIHPGENREHQQGKNRRPLQEEAGHDENERNILRMPDVRVEARRRQTAFLLRLV
;
A
#
# COMPACT_ATOMS: atom_id res chain seq x y z
N MET A 1 -12.93 6.97 -4.33
CA MET A 1 -11.67 6.67 -3.61
C MET A 1 -12.01 6.28 -2.18
N ALA A 2 -11.21 5.45 -1.49
CA ALA A 2 -11.49 5.03 -0.10
C ALA A 2 -11.14 6.11 0.94
N TYR A 3 -9.91 6.67 0.89
CA TYR A 3 -9.38 7.59 1.91
C TYR A 3 -8.94 8.97 1.40
N GLY A 4 -8.97 9.21 0.09
CA GLY A 4 -8.45 10.45 -0.52
C GLY A 4 -6.91 10.56 -0.60
N SER A 5 -6.16 9.65 0.03
CA SER A 5 -4.69 9.55 -0.05
C SER A 5 -4.22 8.12 -0.27
N GLY A 6 -3.13 7.96 -1.03
CA GLY A 6 -2.41 6.70 -1.23
C GLY A 6 -1.13 6.58 -0.39
N ALA A 7 -0.86 7.54 0.49
CA ALA A 7 0.23 7.45 1.45
C ALA A 7 -0.09 6.44 2.56
N MET A 8 0.95 6.02 3.27
CA MET A 8 0.79 5.24 4.48
C MET A 8 0.10 6.07 5.57
N SER A 9 -0.90 5.50 6.25
CA SER A 9 -1.73 6.28 7.18
C SER A 9 -1.07 6.55 8.52
N ASN A 10 -0.16 5.68 8.96
CA ASN A 10 0.52 5.77 10.26
C ASN A 10 2.03 5.72 10.08
N THR A 11 2.81 6.19 11.04
CA THR A 11 4.27 6.05 10.96
C THR A 11 4.70 4.62 11.31
N LEU A 12 5.86 4.18 10.81
CA LEU A 12 6.41 2.87 11.19
C LEU A 12 6.70 2.77 12.69
N ALA A 13 7.06 3.90 13.32
CA ALA A 13 7.27 3.95 14.77
C ALA A 13 5.95 3.69 15.49
N ASP A 14 4.89 4.38 15.09
CA ASP A 14 3.55 4.24 15.66
C ASP A 14 3.02 2.80 15.55
N VAL A 15 3.18 2.16 14.39
CA VAL A 15 2.83 0.74 14.22
C VAL A 15 3.66 -0.17 15.15
N ALA A 16 4.97 0.03 15.24
CA ALA A 16 5.83 -0.82 16.06
C ALA A 16 5.63 -0.63 17.58
N GLU A 17 5.23 0.58 18.01
CA GLU A 17 5.18 0.98 19.41
C GLU A 17 3.77 0.91 20.00
N GLU A 18 2.72 1.06 19.19
CA GLU A 18 1.33 1.23 19.68
C GLU A 18 0.35 0.18 19.14
N ALA A 19 0.67 -0.53 18.03
CA ALA A 19 -0.27 -1.52 17.49
C ALA A 19 -0.53 -2.65 18.49
N ALA A 20 -1.81 -2.97 18.73
CA ALA A 20 -2.22 -4.09 19.58
C ALA A 20 -2.18 -5.42 18.81
N ALA A 21 -2.38 -5.38 17.50
CA ALA A 21 -2.14 -6.50 16.58
C ALA A 21 -1.64 -6.00 15.22
N VAL A 22 -0.97 -6.89 14.49
CA VAL A 22 -0.55 -6.63 13.11
C VAL A 22 -1.06 -7.72 12.19
N PHE A 23 -1.67 -7.30 11.08
CA PHE A 23 -1.93 -8.14 9.93
C PHE A 23 -0.93 -7.84 8.82
N LEU A 24 -0.01 -8.78 8.57
CA LEU A 24 0.97 -8.68 7.51
C LEU A 24 0.52 -9.53 6.32
N ILE A 25 0.32 -8.92 5.15
CA ILE A 25 -0.09 -9.65 3.93
C ILE A 25 0.74 -9.24 2.72
N GLY A 26 1.25 -10.23 1.98
CA GLY A 26 2.04 -10.00 0.76
C GLY A 26 3.25 -9.07 0.95
N SER A 27 3.98 -9.26 2.04
CA SER A 27 5.21 -8.52 2.35
C SER A 27 6.15 -9.38 3.19
N ASN A 28 7.46 -9.25 2.97
CA ASN A 28 8.51 -9.87 3.78
C ASN A 28 9.45 -8.81 4.38
N PRO A 29 9.03 -8.10 5.46
CA PRO A 29 9.83 -7.05 6.09
C PRO A 29 11.17 -7.54 6.63
N THR A 30 11.36 -8.83 6.89
CA THR A 30 12.65 -9.36 7.36
C THR A 30 13.75 -9.16 6.32
N GLU A 31 13.42 -9.26 5.04
CA GLU A 31 14.35 -9.09 3.92
C GLU A 31 14.21 -7.71 3.26
N GLN A 32 12.98 -7.26 3.03
CA GLN A 32 12.69 -6.05 2.25
C GLN A 32 12.81 -4.75 3.07
N HIS A 33 12.55 -4.83 4.38
CA HIS A 33 12.55 -3.67 5.29
C HIS A 33 13.18 -4.02 6.64
N PRO A 34 14.45 -4.49 6.68
CA PRO A 34 15.02 -5.24 7.81
C PRO A 34 15.03 -4.48 9.16
N VAL A 35 15.15 -3.15 9.12
CA VAL A 35 15.02 -2.29 10.32
C VAL A 35 13.61 -2.43 10.91
N PHE A 36 12.59 -2.28 10.07
CA PHE A 36 11.20 -2.41 10.50
C PHE A 36 10.82 -3.86 10.83
N GLY A 37 11.31 -4.85 10.06
CA GLY A 37 11.16 -6.27 10.40
C GLY A 37 11.73 -6.60 11.78
N THR A 38 12.85 -5.99 12.17
CA THR A 38 13.41 -6.14 13.52
C THR A 38 12.53 -5.49 14.59
N ARG A 39 11.97 -4.30 14.32
CA ARG A 39 11.01 -3.64 15.23
C ARG A 39 9.73 -4.46 15.42
N LEU A 40 9.19 -5.07 14.35
CA LEU A 40 8.04 -5.98 14.44
C LEU A 40 8.36 -7.21 15.31
N ARG A 41 9.52 -7.86 15.11
CA ARG A 41 9.95 -8.98 15.97
C ARG A 41 10.05 -8.56 17.44
N GLN A 42 10.59 -7.37 17.71
CA GLN A 42 10.67 -6.83 19.07
C GLN A 42 9.28 -6.59 19.65
N ALA A 43 8.37 -6.01 18.88
CA ALA A 43 6.99 -5.77 19.29
C ALA A 43 6.26 -7.07 19.67
N VAL A 44 6.36 -8.11 18.83
CA VAL A 44 5.79 -9.43 19.11
C VAL A 44 6.40 -10.03 20.38
N ARG A 45 7.74 -10.04 20.51
CA ARG A 45 8.42 -10.68 21.65
C ARG A 45 8.21 -9.94 22.97
N LYS A 46 8.28 -8.61 22.98
CA LYS A 46 8.22 -7.79 24.19
C LYS A 46 6.79 -7.54 24.65
N ARG A 47 5.87 -7.30 23.73
CA ARG A 47 4.48 -6.91 24.03
C ARG A 47 3.48 -8.05 23.84
N ARG A 48 3.93 -9.23 23.38
CA ARG A 48 3.06 -10.36 23.00
C ARG A 48 1.99 -9.96 21.99
N MET A 49 2.30 -8.98 21.14
CA MET A 49 1.42 -8.47 20.10
C MET A 49 1.11 -9.60 19.10
N PRO A 50 -0.17 -9.99 18.90
CA PRO A 50 -0.53 -10.96 17.90
C PRO A 50 -0.12 -10.48 16.51
N LEU A 51 0.67 -11.31 15.83
CA LEU A 51 1.05 -11.13 14.43
C LEU A 51 0.35 -12.20 13.59
N VAL A 52 -0.53 -11.77 12.69
CA VAL A 52 -1.14 -12.65 11.67
C VAL A 52 -0.40 -12.41 10.37
N VAL A 53 0.19 -13.46 9.80
CA VAL A 53 0.91 -13.38 8.52
C VAL A 53 0.11 -14.12 7.45
N ALA A 54 -0.25 -13.43 6.37
CA ALA A 54 -0.83 -14.02 5.16
C ALA A 54 0.19 -13.96 4.01
N ASP A 55 0.91 -15.05 3.83
CA ASP A 55 1.85 -15.25 2.72
C ASP A 55 1.83 -16.75 2.35
N PRO A 56 1.75 -17.11 1.06
CA PRO A 56 1.82 -18.51 0.62
C PRO A 56 3.09 -19.24 1.09
N ARG A 57 4.17 -18.48 1.33
CA ARG A 57 5.48 -18.96 1.77
C ARG A 57 5.65 -18.82 3.28
N ALA A 58 6.54 -19.61 3.85
CA ALA A 58 7.04 -19.40 5.21
C ALA A 58 8.19 -18.38 5.15
N ILE A 59 7.93 -17.15 5.57
CA ILE A 59 8.91 -16.04 5.64
C ILE A 59 9.46 -15.91 7.06
N GLY A 60 10.57 -15.19 7.28
CA GLY A 60 11.19 -15.11 8.60
C GLY A 60 10.29 -14.62 9.74
N LEU A 61 9.22 -13.86 9.45
CA LEU A 61 8.25 -13.45 10.46
C LEU A 61 7.23 -14.53 10.85
N THR A 62 7.07 -15.61 10.08
CA THR A 62 6.10 -16.67 10.40
C THR A 62 6.47 -17.43 11.67
N GLU A 63 7.76 -17.50 12.01
CA GLU A 63 8.24 -18.08 13.28
C GLU A 63 7.73 -17.35 14.52
N PHE A 64 7.40 -16.07 14.39
CA PHE A 64 6.88 -15.23 15.46
C PHE A 64 5.36 -15.04 15.37
N ALA A 65 4.72 -15.51 14.29
CA ALA A 65 3.33 -15.27 14.03
C ALA A 65 2.44 -16.07 14.99
N ALA A 66 1.40 -15.43 15.50
CA ALA A 66 0.32 -16.10 16.22
C ALA A 66 -0.50 -17.00 15.27
N LEU A 67 -0.55 -16.64 13.99
CA LEU A 67 -1.20 -17.40 12.94
C LEU A 67 -0.55 -17.11 11.57
N HIS A 68 -0.25 -18.17 10.82
CA HIS A 68 0.23 -18.09 9.44
C HIS A 68 -0.84 -18.60 8.49
N LEU A 69 -1.47 -17.70 7.74
CA LEU A 69 -2.45 -18.00 6.72
C LEU A 69 -1.73 -18.27 5.39
N ARG A 70 -1.61 -19.54 5.03
CA ARG A 70 -1.00 -19.97 3.77
C ARG A 70 -2.03 -20.03 2.64
N HIS A 71 -2.64 -18.89 2.33
CA HIS A 71 -3.60 -18.82 1.23
C HIS A 71 -2.92 -19.03 -0.12
N TRP A 72 -3.69 -19.46 -1.12
CA TRP A 72 -3.19 -19.61 -2.48
C TRP A 72 -2.84 -18.25 -3.13
N PRO A 73 -1.76 -18.16 -3.92
CA PRO A 73 -1.40 -16.92 -4.62
C PRO A 73 -2.56 -16.38 -5.47
N GLY A 74 -2.84 -15.07 -5.37
CA GLY A 74 -3.92 -14.41 -6.12
C GLY A 74 -5.33 -14.62 -5.53
N THR A 75 -5.46 -15.26 -4.37
CA THR A 75 -6.74 -15.45 -3.67
C THR A 75 -6.98 -14.41 -2.57
N ASP A 76 -6.20 -13.33 -2.55
CA ASP A 76 -6.17 -12.32 -1.50
C ASP A 76 -7.55 -11.66 -1.29
N VAL A 77 -8.24 -11.23 -2.35
CA VAL A 77 -9.60 -10.65 -2.22
C VAL A 77 -10.56 -11.64 -1.56
N ALA A 78 -10.50 -12.93 -1.92
CA ALA A 78 -11.37 -13.95 -1.34
C ALA A 78 -11.08 -14.15 0.14
N LEU A 79 -9.79 -14.18 0.51
CA LEU A 79 -9.36 -14.23 1.92
C LEU A 79 -9.91 -13.03 2.70
N LEU A 80 -9.67 -11.81 2.22
CA LEU A 80 -10.05 -10.58 2.92
C LEU A 80 -11.57 -10.44 3.06
N ASN A 81 -12.31 -10.68 2.00
CA ASN A 81 -13.78 -10.65 2.05
C ASN A 81 -14.35 -11.75 2.95
N GLY A 82 -13.72 -12.93 3.00
CA GLY A 82 -14.09 -13.99 3.93
C GLY A 82 -13.88 -13.62 5.39
N LEU A 83 -12.76 -12.98 5.72
CA LEU A 83 -12.49 -12.47 7.07
C LEU A 83 -13.54 -11.42 7.46
N MET A 84 -13.83 -10.46 6.58
CA MET A 84 -14.85 -9.43 6.82
C MET A 84 -16.25 -10.00 6.95
N HIS A 85 -16.60 -11.03 6.15
CA HIS A 85 -17.87 -11.77 6.27
C HIS A 85 -18.02 -12.38 7.67
N ILE A 86 -16.98 -13.03 8.19
CA ILE A 86 -17.00 -13.63 9.54
C ILE A 86 -17.14 -12.54 10.61
N ILE A 87 -16.38 -11.44 10.51
CA ILE A 87 -16.44 -10.31 11.45
C ILE A 87 -17.85 -9.72 11.51
N LEU A 88 -18.50 -9.53 10.36
CA LEU A 88 -19.87 -9.05 10.28
C LEU A 88 -20.87 -10.04 10.88
N ALA A 89 -20.80 -11.31 10.48
CA ALA A 89 -21.70 -12.36 10.97
C ALA A 89 -21.62 -12.55 12.49
N LYS A 90 -20.46 -12.27 13.10
CA LYS A 90 -20.23 -12.34 14.55
C LYS A 90 -20.51 -11.02 15.29
N GLY A 91 -20.78 -9.93 14.57
CA GLY A 91 -21.00 -8.61 15.17
C GLY A 91 -19.73 -7.97 15.78
N TRP A 92 -18.53 -8.34 15.30
CA TRP A 92 -17.25 -7.82 15.83
C TRP A 92 -16.77 -6.52 15.17
N HIS A 93 -17.58 -5.94 14.29
CA HIS A 93 -17.28 -4.70 13.60
C HIS A 93 -17.53 -3.47 14.49
N ASP A 94 -16.92 -2.35 14.14
CA ASP A 94 -17.11 -1.08 14.85
C ASP A 94 -18.31 -0.31 14.29
N ALA A 95 -19.51 -0.62 14.81
CA ALA A 95 -20.75 0.00 14.34
C ALA A 95 -20.77 1.53 14.51
N GLN A 96 -20.14 2.05 15.56
CA GLN A 96 -20.07 3.49 15.81
C GLN A 96 -19.17 4.17 14.77
N PHE A 97 -17.98 3.63 14.53
CA PHE A 97 -17.06 4.17 13.52
C PHE A 97 -17.73 4.18 12.14
N ILE A 98 -18.35 3.07 11.75
CA ILE A 98 -19.03 2.93 10.46
C ILE A 98 -20.11 4.01 10.31
N ALA A 99 -21.02 4.14 11.29
CA ALA A 99 -22.10 5.11 11.23
C ALA A 99 -21.61 6.58 11.18
N GLN A 100 -20.47 6.88 11.82
CA GLN A 100 -19.97 8.25 11.93
C GLN A 100 -19.01 8.65 10.81
N ARG A 101 -18.29 7.69 10.24
CA ARG A 101 -17.12 7.95 9.40
C ARG A 101 -17.17 7.27 8.05
N THR A 102 -18.19 6.47 7.72
CA THR A 102 -18.25 5.80 6.42
C THR A 102 -19.53 6.05 5.64
N GLU A 103 -19.44 5.89 4.32
CA GLU A 103 -20.56 5.83 3.38
C GLU A 103 -20.55 4.50 2.61
N ASP A 104 -21.66 4.19 1.93
CA ASP A 104 -21.85 2.97 1.11
C ASP A 104 -21.74 1.63 1.87
N PHE A 105 -21.74 1.63 3.20
CA PHE A 105 -21.61 0.41 4.03
C PHE A 105 -22.66 -0.66 3.68
N SER A 106 -23.93 -0.27 3.51
CA SER A 106 -24.98 -1.23 3.20
C SER A 106 -24.74 -1.91 1.85
N ALA A 107 -24.43 -1.14 0.80
CA ALA A 107 -24.15 -1.69 -0.53
C ALA A 107 -22.93 -2.64 -0.49
N TRP A 108 -21.87 -2.24 0.21
CA TRP A 108 -20.69 -3.07 0.41
C TRP A 108 -20.99 -4.34 1.21
N GLN A 109 -21.77 -4.26 2.30
CA GLN A 109 -22.13 -5.41 3.13
C GLN A 109 -22.85 -6.50 2.31
N HIS A 110 -23.76 -6.11 1.41
CA HIS A 110 -24.44 -7.06 0.53
C HIS A 110 -23.47 -7.83 -0.37
N SER A 111 -22.36 -7.20 -0.78
CA SER A 111 -21.39 -7.84 -1.66
C SER A 111 -20.59 -8.95 -0.97
N LEU A 112 -20.53 -8.94 0.37
CA LEU A 112 -19.89 -9.98 1.18
C LEU A 112 -20.72 -11.25 1.35
N ALA A 113 -22.01 -11.24 0.99
CA ALA A 113 -22.89 -12.41 1.14
C ALA A 113 -22.35 -13.65 0.39
N ALA A 114 -21.67 -13.44 -0.73
CA ALA A 114 -21.10 -14.51 -1.55
C ALA A 114 -19.84 -15.17 -0.93
N TYR A 115 -19.25 -14.60 0.11
CA TYR A 115 -17.95 -15.00 0.68
C TYR A 115 -18.09 -15.79 1.99
N THR A 116 -18.98 -16.80 1.99
CA THR A 116 -19.14 -17.72 3.12
C THR A 116 -17.81 -18.42 3.48
N PRO A 117 -17.56 -18.77 4.75
CA PRO A 117 -16.33 -19.46 5.17
C PRO A 117 -16.00 -20.71 4.34
N ALA A 118 -16.99 -21.57 4.06
CA ALA A 118 -16.82 -22.76 3.24
C ALA A 118 -16.30 -22.44 1.81
N ARG A 119 -16.91 -21.46 1.14
CA ARG A 119 -16.48 -21.01 -0.20
C ARG A 119 -15.08 -20.41 -0.16
N VAL A 120 -14.80 -19.56 0.83
CA VAL A 120 -13.49 -18.91 0.97
C VAL A 120 -12.42 -19.94 1.26
N SER A 121 -12.71 -20.94 2.10
CA SER A 121 -11.83 -22.06 2.37
C SER A 121 -11.51 -22.84 1.11
N ALA A 122 -12.50 -23.13 0.27
CA ALA A 122 -12.30 -23.82 -1.00
C ALA A 122 -11.41 -23.03 -1.98
N ILE A 123 -11.55 -21.70 -2.03
CA ILE A 123 -10.77 -20.82 -2.92
C ILE A 123 -9.33 -20.66 -2.40
N THR A 124 -9.19 -20.32 -1.13
CA THR A 124 -7.92 -19.90 -0.52
C THR A 124 -7.08 -21.07 -0.01
N ARG A 125 -7.71 -22.22 0.25
CA ARG A 125 -7.17 -23.38 0.98
C ARG A 125 -6.84 -23.13 2.46
N VAL A 126 -7.27 -22.01 3.01
CA VAL A 126 -7.21 -21.76 4.46
C VAL A 126 -8.43 -22.41 5.10
N SER A 127 -8.24 -23.16 6.19
CA SER A 127 -9.37 -23.83 6.85
C SER A 127 -10.36 -22.83 7.47
N GLU A 128 -11.64 -23.20 7.59
CA GLU A 128 -12.65 -22.34 8.24
C GLU A 128 -12.28 -22.00 9.69
N VAL A 129 -11.59 -22.92 10.37
CA VAL A 129 -11.06 -22.72 11.73
C VAL A 129 -10.01 -21.62 11.75
N GLU A 130 -9.05 -21.65 10.82
CA GLU A 130 -8.03 -20.61 10.70
C GLU A 130 -8.62 -19.26 10.27
N LEU A 131 -9.58 -19.26 9.34
CA LEU A 131 -10.30 -18.04 8.94
C LEU A 131 -11.01 -17.40 10.14
N THR A 132 -11.72 -18.21 10.94
CA THR A 132 -12.44 -17.74 12.12
C THR A 132 -11.46 -17.24 13.20
N ARG A 133 -10.35 -17.96 13.40
CA ARG A 133 -9.30 -17.56 14.35
C ARG A 133 -8.64 -16.26 13.94
N ALA A 134 -8.32 -16.08 12.65
CA ALA A 134 -7.78 -14.85 12.11
C ALA A 134 -8.75 -13.69 12.31
N ALA A 135 -10.02 -13.85 11.90
CA ALA A 135 -11.06 -12.85 12.09
C ALA A 135 -11.19 -12.43 13.56
N SER A 136 -11.16 -13.39 14.49
CA SER A 136 -11.20 -13.13 15.92
C SER A 136 -9.99 -12.33 16.41
N LEU A 137 -8.77 -12.73 16.04
CA LEU A 137 -7.54 -12.03 16.45
C LEU A 137 -7.55 -10.58 15.95
N LEU A 138 -7.92 -10.38 14.68
CA LEU A 138 -7.91 -9.07 14.05
C LEU A 138 -8.99 -8.13 14.60
N ALA A 139 -10.15 -8.67 14.98
CA ALA A 139 -11.27 -7.85 15.45
C ALA A 139 -11.14 -7.44 16.93
N HIS A 140 -10.57 -8.29 17.78
CA HIS A 140 -10.52 -8.04 19.23
C HIS A 140 -9.25 -7.32 19.70
N ALA A 141 -8.13 -7.49 19.00
CA ALA A 141 -6.89 -6.80 19.35
C ALA A 141 -6.82 -5.45 18.63
N LYS A 142 -7.40 -4.40 19.23
CA LYS A 142 -7.44 -3.04 18.68
C LYS A 142 -6.50 -2.09 19.43
N PRO A 143 -5.85 -1.13 18.76
CA PRO A 143 -5.87 -0.90 17.31
C PRO A 143 -5.06 -1.96 16.54
N MET A 144 -5.56 -2.37 15.38
CA MET A 144 -4.88 -3.33 14.49
C MET A 144 -4.34 -2.64 13.24
N ALA A 145 -3.03 -2.73 13.02
CA ALA A 145 -2.38 -2.22 11.82
C ALA A 145 -2.32 -3.29 10.73
N VAL A 146 -2.68 -2.92 9.49
CA VAL A 146 -2.45 -3.77 8.32
C VAL A 146 -1.23 -3.29 7.54
N ILE A 147 -0.37 -4.22 7.15
CA ILE A 147 0.92 -3.96 6.50
C ILE A 147 1.02 -4.81 5.23
N TRP A 148 1.41 -4.18 4.12
CA TRP A 148 1.65 -4.87 2.86
C TRP A 148 2.73 -4.18 2.02
N ALA A 149 3.20 -4.84 0.96
CA ALA A 149 4.15 -4.28 -0.01
C ALA A 149 3.76 -4.70 -1.43
N MET A 150 4.69 -5.13 -2.28
CA MET A 150 4.40 -5.50 -3.66
C MET A 150 3.60 -6.80 -3.82
N GLY A 151 3.62 -7.70 -2.83
CA GLY A 151 3.06 -9.05 -2.94
C GLY A 151 1.56 -9.11 -3.22
N ILE A 152 0.82 -8.03 -2.95
CA ILE A 152 -0.61 -7.92 -3.27
C ILE A 152 -0.93 -6.90 -4.37
N THR A 153 0.02 -6.10 -4.85
CA THR A 153 -0.27 -4.97 -5.75
C THR A 153 0.04 -5.25 -7.21
N GLN A 154 0.86 -6.25 -7.52
CA GLN A 154 1.28 -6.59 -8.89
C GLN A 154 0.34 -7.59 -9.59
N HIS A 155 -0.76 -7.96 -8.95
CA HIS A 155 -1.82 -8.77 -9.57
C HIS A 155 -2.72 -7.91 -10.45
N THR A 156 -3.43 -8.54 -11.39
CA THR A 156 -4.50 -7.88 -12.16
C THR A 156 -5.60 -7.31 -11.25
N SER A 157 -5.79 -7.92 -10.08
CA SER A 157 -6.70 -7.47 -9.01
C SER A 157 -6.00 -6.65 -7.91
N GLY A 158 -4.79 -6.14 -8.14
CA GLY A 158 -3.99 -5.50 -7.08
C GLY A 158 -4.66 -4.29 -6.43
N VAL A 159 -5.39 -3.49 -7.22
CA VAL A 159 -6.22 -2.40 -6.69
C VAL A 159 -7.31 -2.93 -5.76
N LEU A 160 -8.00 -4.01 -6.16
CA LEU A 160 -9.05 -4.64 -5.36
C LEU A 160 -8.50 -5.17 -4.04
N ASN A 161 -7.29 -5.74 -4.03
CA ASN A 161 -6.64 -6.20 -2.80
C ASN A 161 -6.47 -5.04 -1.81
N VAL A 162 -5.95 -3.89 -2.27
CA VAL A 162 -5.75 -2.71 -1.41
C VAL A 162 -7.08 -2.13 -0.93
N LEU A 163 -8.10 -2.08 -1.78
CA LEU A 163 -9.44 -1.62 -1.38
C LEU A 163 -10.09 -2.56 -0.36
N ALA A 164 -9.88 -3.87 -0.45
CA ALA A 164 -10.35 -4.82 0.54
C ALA A 164 -9.66 -4.64 1.91
N LEU A 165 -8.35 -4.34 1.93
CA LEU A 165 -7.65 -3.99 3.18
C LEU A 165 -8.20 -2.68 3.77
N ALA A 166 -8.53 -1.71 2.92
CA ALA A 166 -9.15 -0.48 3.36
C ALA A 166 -10.52 -0.73 4.01
N ASN A 167 -11.36 -1.53 3.36
CA ASN A 167 -12.65 -1.96 3.91
C ASN A 167 -12.48 -2.68 5.26
N LEU A 168 -11.49 -3.56 5.40
CA LEU A 168 -11.23 -4.25 6.66
C LEU A 168 -10.89 -3.27 7.79
N GLN A 169 -10.05 -2.27 7.50
CA GLN A 169 -9.65 -1.26 8.47
C GLN A 169 -10.80 -0.32 8.86
N MET A 170 -11.67 0.05 7.91
CA MET A 170 -12.89 0.81 8.18
C MET A 170 -13.91 -0.01 8.98
N LEU A 171 -14.12 -1.28 8.61
CA LEU A 171 -15.01 -2.20 9.32
C LEU A 171 -14.64 -2.35 10.79
N LEU A 172 -13.34 -2.34 11.09
CA LEU A 172 -12.82 -2.49 12.44
C LEU A 172 -12.58 -1.17 13.18
N GLY A 173 -12.78 -0.02 12.53
CA GLY A 173 -12.57 1.30 13.12
C GLY A 173 -11.10 1.64 13.41
N ASN A 174 -10.16 1.08 12.65
CA ASN A 174 -8.72 1.26 12.89
C ASN A 174 -8.10 2.47 12.18
N VAL A 175 -8.88 3.23 11.41
CA VAL A 175 -8.41 4.39 10.64
C VAL A 175 -8.42 5.66 11.49
N GLY A 176 -7.32 6.43 11.47
CA GLY A 176 -7.20 7.68 12.23
C GLY A 176 -6.81 7.48 13.69
N MET A 177 -6.35 6.28 14.07
CA MET A 177 -5.87 5.99 15.42
C MET A 177 -4.39 5.57 15.39
N ARG A 178 -3.68 5.86 16.48
CA ARG A 178 -2.29 5.41 16.67
C ARG A 178 -2.20 3.88 16.70
N GLY A 179 -1.18 3.31 16.07
CA GLY A 179 -0.96 1.86 16.00
C GLY A 179 -1.93 1.11 15.07
N GLY A 180 -2.78 1.81 14.31
CA GLY A 180 -3.75 1.22 13.40
C GLY A 180 -3.43 1.44 11.93
N GLY A 181 -4.51 1.54 11.15
CA GLY A 181 -4.51 2.03 9.79
C GLY A 181 -3.90 1.10 8.74
N VAL A 182 -3.74 1.68 7.55
CA VAL A 182 -3.28 1.04 6.33
C VAL A 182 -1.84 1.42 6.00
N ASN A 183 -0.95 0.42 6.00
CA ASN A 183 0.49 0.66 5.96
C ASN A 183 1.20 -0.01 4.77
N PRO A 184 1.10 0.57 3.55
CA PRO A 184 1.91 0.14 2.41
C PRO A 184 3.38 0.49 2.65
N LEU A 185 4.21 -0.54 2.82
CA LEU A 185 5.65 -0.40 2.86
C LEU A 185 6.17 -0.08 1.47
N ARG A 186 6.81 1.08 1.33
CA ARG A 186 7.43 1.52 0.09
C ARG A 186 8.86 0.94 0.00
N GLU A 187 9.23 0.38 -1.14
CA GLU A 187 10.48 -0.39 -1.27
C GLU A 187 11.68 0.49 -1.64
N GLN A 188 11.56 1.30 -2.69
CA GLN A 188 12.65 2.18 -3.13
C GLN A 188 12.77 3.39 -2.21
N ASN A 189 14.02 3.75 -1.87
CA ASN A 189 14.29 5.00 -1.18
C ASN A 189 13.73 6.17 -2.00
N ASN A 190 13.06 7.10 -1.33
CA ASN A 190 12.49 8.30 -1.94
C ASN A 190 11.34 8.09 -2.95
N VAL A 191 10.82 6.88 -3.17
CA VAL A 191 9.69 6.65 -4.10
C VAL A 191 8.43 7.40 -3.66
N GLN A 192 8.24 7.56 -2.35
CA GLN A 192 7.15 8.35 -1.79
C GLN A 192 7.27 9.83 -2.18
N ALA A 193 8.47 10.42 -2.07
CA ALA A 193 8.70 11.81 -2.43
C ALA A 193 8.59 12.01 -3.94
N LEU A 194 9.08 11.06 -4.75
CA LEU A 194 8.94 11.12 -6.20
C LEU A 194 7.47 11.10 -6.63
N ALA A 195 6.65 10.25 -6.02
CA ALA A 195 5.21 10.20 -6.30
C ALA A 195 4.50 11.52 -5.92
N ILE A 196 4.89 12.12 -4.80
CA ILE A 196 4.39 13.44 -4.38
C ILE A 196 4.82 14.51 -5.39
N TRP A 197 6.12 14.57 -5.71
CA TRP A 197 6.67 15.53 -6.67
C TRP A 197 6.00 15.43 -8.03
N GLU A 198 5.76 14.21 -8.53
CA GLU A 198 5.10 13.99 -9.81
C GLU A 198 3.61 14.40 -9.80
N ARG A 199 2.94 14.29 -8.65
CA ARG A 199 1.59 14.86 -8.48
C ARG A 199 1.64 16.39 -8.53
N TYR A 200 2.57 17.00 -7.81
CA TYR A 200 2.78 18.46 -7.85
C TYR A 200 3.14 18.97 -9.23
N ARG A 201 4.02 18.27 -9.96
CA ARG A 201 4.43 18.62 -11.33
C ARG A 201 3.22 18.69 -12.26
N ARG A 202 2.36 17.67 -12.24
CA ARG A 202 1.14 17.63 -13.08
C ARG A 202 0.15 18.73 -12.73
N VAL A 203 -0.05 19.00 -11.45
CA VAL A 203 -0.87 20.13 -10.97
C VAL A 203 -0.30 21.45 -11.49
N HIS A 204 1.00 21.65 -11.34
CA HIS A 204 1.68 22.87 -11.77
C HIS A 204 1.66 23.07 -13.30
N GLU A 205 1.84 22.01 -14.08
CA GLU A 205 1.73 22.05 -15.54
C GLU A 205 0.33 22.46 -15.98
N ARG A 206 -0.71 21.88 -15.39
CA ARG A 206 -2.11 22.25 -15.67
C ARG A 206 -2.42 23.70 -15.28
N LEU A 207 -1.94 24.17 -14.13
CA LEU A 207 -2.13 25.56 -13.72
C LEU A 207 -1.51 26.52 -14.73
N ARG A 208 -0.34 26.19 -15.30
CA ARG A 208 0.27 26.97 -16.37
C ARG A 208 -0.52 26.94 -17.68
N GLU A 209 -1.18 25.83 -18.01
CA GLU A 209 -2.06 25.74 -19.18
C GLU A 209 -3.32 26.61 -19.01
N CYS A 210 -3.95 26.57 -17.83
CA CYS A 210 -5.16 27.33 -17.54
C CYS A 210 -4.88 28.83 -17.37
N TYR A 211 -3.72 29.20 -16.81
CA TYR A 211 -3.37 30.58 -16.48
C TYR A 211 -1.97 30.95 -17.04
N PRO A 212 -1.81 31.05 -18.37
CA PRO A 212 -0.49 31.21 -19.00
C PRO A 212 0.20 32.54 -18.68
N ASN A 213 -0.55 33.55 -18.23
CA ASN A 213 -0.07 34.90 -17.96
C ASN A 213 -0.02 35.25 -16.47
N GLN A 214 -0.31 34.30 -15.57
CA GLN A 214 -0.28 34.52 -14.13
C GLN A 214 0.86 33.72 -13.51
N SER A 215 1.54 34.29 -12.51
CA SER A 215 2.52 33.51 -11.76
C SER A 215 1.78 32.51 -10.84
N THR A 216 2.45 31.42 -10.48
CA THR A 216 1.88 30.45 -9.52
C THR A 216 1.54 31.11 -8.18
N GLN A 217 2.29 32.15 -7.78
CA GLN A 217 2.02 32.91 -6.57
C GLN A 217 0.73 33.73 -6.69
N ASP A 218 0.46 34.33 -7.85
CA ASP A 218 -0.76 35.09 -8.09
C ASP A 218 -2.00 34.19 -8.05
N ILE A 219 -1.91 32.98 -8.63
CA ILE A 219 -2.99 31.97 -8.61
C ILE A 219 -3.25 31.47 -7.19
N GLU A 220 -2.19 31.15 -6.43
CA GLU A 220 -2.33 30.73 -5.04
C GLU A 220 -2.96 31.82 -4.15
N GLN A 221 -2.58 33.08 -4.38
CA GLN A 221 -3.13 34.21 -3.63
C GLN A 221 -4.60 34.45 -4.00
N HIS A 222 -4.95 34.32 -5.28
CA HIS A 222 -6.34 34.40 -5.74
C HIS A 222 -7.24 33.33 -5.08
N ASN A 223 -6.74 32.10 -4.97
CA ASN A 223 -7.44 30.99 -4.32
C ASN A 223 -7.57 31.18 -2.80
N ARG A 224 -6.55 31.73 -2.13
CA ARG A 224 -6.61 32.04 -0.67
C ARG A 224 -7.58 33.17 -0.34
N GLU A 225 -7.79 34.11 -1.26
CA GLU A 225 -8.72 35.22 -1.10
C GLU A 225 -10.20 34.82 -1.29
N GLY A 226 -10.50 33.52 -1.49
CA GLY A 226 -11.87 33.02 -1.55
C GLY A 226 -12.66 33.44 -2.79
N LYS A 227 -11.97 33.92 -3.84
CA LYS A 227 -12.57 34.15 -5.15
C LYS A 227 -12.72 32.80 -5.85
N HIS A 228 -13.81 32.11 -5.53
CA HIS A 228 -14.14 30.81 -6.11
C HIS A 228 -14.36 30.98 -7.62
N ASP A 229 -13.39 30.55 -8.41
CA ASP A 229 -13.53 30.43 -9.86
C ASP A 229 -14.14 29.05 -10.16
N ALA A 230 -15.36 29.02 -10.72
CA ALA A 230 -16.08 27.80 -11.08
C ALA A 230 -15.32 26.92 -12.10
N SER A 231 -14.28 27.45 -12.74
CA SER A 231 -13.37 26.67 -13.58
C SER A 231 -12.52 25.63 -12.80
N LEU A 232 -12.41 25.79 -11.47
CA LEU A 232 -11.68 24.88 -10.57
C LEU A 232 -12.50 23.67 -10.10
N ASP A 233 -13.82 23.64 -10.32
CA ASP A 233 -14.64 22.48 -9.94
C ASP A 233 -14.27 21.21 -10.74
N GLY A 234 -13.77 21.39 -11.98
CA GLY A 234 -13.19 20.30 -12.78
C GLY A 234 -11.80 19.83 -12.34
N PHE A 235 -11.16 20.53 -11.39
CA PHE A 235 -9.81 20.25 -10.89
C PHE A 235 -9.80 19.09 -9.88
N HIS A 236 -10.89 18.90 -9.13
CA HIS A 236 -11.06 17.76 -8.23
C HIS A 236 -11.27 16.43 -8.99
N ASP A 237 -11.98 16.46 -10.11
CA ASP A 237 -12.24 15.28 -10.94
C ASP A 237 -11.01 14.82 -11.75
N TYR A 238 -10.12 15.75 -12.14
CA TYR A 238 -8.93 15.40 -12.94
C TYR A 238 -7.81 14.72 -12.14
N LEU A 239 -7.79 14.88 -10.81
CA LEU A 239 -6.89 14.12 -9.92
C LEU A 239 -7.10 12.59 -10.04
N LEU A 240 -8.19 12.14 -10.68
CA LEU A 240 -8.63 10.75 -10.74
C LEU A 240 -8.35 10.01 -12.06
N GLY A 241 -7.82 10.65 -13.10
CA GLY A 241 -7.36 9.87 -14.25
C GLY A 241 -7.21 10.62 -15.57
N SER A 242 -5.98 10.75 -16.04
CA SER A 242 -5.58 10.32 -17.38
C SER A 242 -4.06 10.23 -17.46
N ALA A 243 -3.55 9.20 -18.13
CA ALA A 243 -2.11 8.99 -18.30
C ALA A 243 -1.63 9.81 -19.50
N ALA A 244 -0.89 10.89 -19.24
CA ALA A 244 -0.05 11.54 -20.24
C ALA A 244 1.37 10.95 -20.18
N SER A 245 1.97 10.76 -21.36
CA SER A 245 3.25 10.08 -21.60
C SER A 245 4.37 10.53 -20.66
N VAL A 246 4.98 9.59 -19.94
CA VAL A 246 6.14 9.84 -19.08
C VAL A 246 7.42 9.67 -19.92
N ARG A 247 8.25 10.73 -20.01
CA ARG A 247 9.66 10.58 -20.44
C ARG A 247 10.49 10.15 -19.24
N LEU A 248 10.84 8.88 -19.16
CA LEU A 248 11.72 8.31 -18.13
C LEU A 248 13.18 8.31 -18.61
N GLY A 249 14.11 8.57 -17.69
CA GLY A 249 15.56 8.52 -17.94
C GLY A 249 15.99 7.11 -18.40
N ALA A 250 16.55 7.03 -19.61
CA ALA A 250 16.64 5.82 -20.41
C ALA A 250 17.67 4.75 -20.00
N LYS A 251 18.26 4.77 -18.80
CA LYS A 251 19.42 3.90 -18.50
C LYS A 251 19.15 2.67 -17.63
N GLN A 252 17.99 2.54 -16.98
CA GLN A 252 17.73 1.44 -16.03
C GLN A 252 16.44 0.63 -16.28
N LEU A 253 15.64 1.05 -17.27
CA LEU A 253 14.41 0.36 -17.67
C LEU A 253 14.67 -0.94 -18.46
N ALA A 254 15.78 -1.02 -19.21
CA ALA A 254 16.07 -2.19 -20.05
C ALA A 254 16.31 -3.48 -19.24
N GLU A 255 16.80 -3.36 -18.00
CA GLU A 255 17.08 -4.50 -17.11
C GLU A 255 15.89 -4.86 -16.20
N SER A 256 14.88 -3.99 -16.07
CA SER A 256 13.79 -4.14 -15.09
C SER A 256 12.41 -4.36 -15.70
N ASP A 257 12.27 -4.30 -17.03
CA ASP A 257 11.01 -4.61 -17.72
C ASP A 257 10.82 -6.14 -17.81
N PRO A 258 9.79 -6.71 -17.15
CA PRO A 258 9.56 -8.16 -17.12
C PRO A 258 9.24 -8.76 -18.51
N TRP A 259 8.94 -7.93 -19.51
CA TRP A 259 8.65 -8.36 -20.88
C TRP A 259 9.87 -8.32 -21.80
N ASN A 260 11.01 -7.79 -21.33
CA ASN A 260 12.23 -7.62 -22.10
C ASN A 260 13.34 -8.63 -21.75
N GLU A 261 13.11 -9.55 -20.80
CA GLU A 261 13.98 -10.71 -20.61
C GLU A 261 13.76 -11.74 -21.74
N PRO A 262 14.78 -12.04 -22.57
CA PRO A 262 14.68 -13.18 -23.47
C PRO A 262 14.60 -14.45 -22.63
N ARG A 263 13.44 -15.13 -22.65
CA ARG A 263 13.25 -16.48 -22.09
C ARG A 263 14.08 -17.49 -22.87
N ARG A 264 15.40 -17.46 -22.70
CA ARG A 264 16.33 -18.51 -23.09
C ARG A 264 16.94 -19.05 -21.81
N SER A 265 16.34 -20.09 -21.25
CA SER A 265 17.04 -20.97 -20.32
C SER A 265 17.87 -21.95 -21.15
N PRO A 266 19.20 -21.80 -21.28
CA PRO A 266 20.01 -22.97 -21.53
C PRO A 266 19.96 -23.82 -20.26
N ALA A 267 19.75 -25.12 -20.44
CA ALA A 267 19.67 -26.10 -19.37
C ALA A 267 20.75 -25.89 -18.30
N VAL A 268 20.35 -25.90 -17.03
CA VAL A 268 21.24 -25.94 -15.87
C VAL A 268 22.20 -27.11 -16.04
N ARG A 269 23.47 -26.81 -16.27
CA ARG A 269 24.57 -27.77 -16.16
C ARG A 269 25.70 -27.13 -15.34
N PHE A 270 26.05 -27.85 -14.28
CA PHE A 270 27.21 -27.69 -13.38
C PHE A 270 27.18 -26.53 -12.36
N ILE A 271 26.68 -26.87 -11.17
CA ILE A 271 27.26 -26.40 -9.91
C ILE A 271 28.53 -27.24 -9.70
N LEU A 272 29.72 -26.66 -9.91
CA LEU A 272 30.96 -27.09 -9.27
C LEU A 272 32.08 -26.10 -9.59
N LEU A 273 32.77 -25.66 -8.54
CA LEU A 273 34.03 -24.89 -8.50
C LEU A 273 33.95 -23.39 -8.83
N ALA A 274 33.51 -22.59 -7.86
CA ALA A 274 33.92 -21.19 -7.73
C ALA A 274 34.34 -20.81 -6.28
N GLU A 275 34.79 -21.78 -5.48
CA GLU A 275 35.24 -21.55 -4.09
C GLU A 275 36.76 -21.31 -3.92
N CYS A 276 37.57 -21.15 -4.98
CA CYS A 276 39.03 -21.10 -4.79
C CYS A 276 39.78 -19.82 -5.18
N PHE A 277 39.17 -18.72 -5.65
CA PHE A 277 40.01 -17.61 -6.16
C PHE A 277 39.53 -16.15 -5.95
N GLN A 278 38.96 -15.77 -4.80
CA GLN A 278 38.82 -14.34 -4.47
C GLN A 278 39.19 -13.93 -3.03
N HIS A 279 40.08 -14.67 -2.36
CA HIS A 279 40.90 -14.11 -1.27
C HIS A 279 42.18 -13.46 -1.83
N ILE A 280 42.06 -12.38 -2.61
CA ILE A 280 43.21 -11.51 -2.95
C ILE A 280 42.77 -10.03 -2.91
N LEU A 281 43.15 -9.37 -1.81
CA LEU A 281 43.49 -7.93 -1.67
C LEU A 281 42.65 -6.90 -2.45
N LEU A 282 41.56 -6.41 -1.83
CA LEU A 282 41.03 -5.08 -2.11
C LEU A 282 40.71 -4.33 -0.79
N LEU A 283 41.76 -3.89 -0.12
CA LEU A 283 41.70 -2.75 0.81
C LEU A 283 42.65 -1.68 0.28
N ARG A 284 42.12 -0.77 -0.55
CA ARG A 284 42.62 0.60 -0.65
C ARG A 284 41.49 1.52 -0.23
N SER A 285 41.74 2.30 0.82
CA SER A 285 40.89 3.38 1.29
C SER A 285 40.76 4.45 0.20
N GLY A 286 39.68 4.42 -0.57
CA GLY A 286 39.29 5.53 -1.42
C GLY A 286 38.67 6.63 -0.55
N GLN A 287 39.32 7.78 -0.46
CA GLN A 287 38.67 8.99 0.06
C GLN A 287 37.56 9.41 -0.92
N ALA A 288 36.38 9.75 -0.39
CA ALA A 288 35.32 10.34 -1.18
C ALA A 288 35.79 11.71 -1.71
N ASN A 289 35.91 11.83 -3.04
CA ASN A 289 36.21 13.09 -3.69
C ASN A 289 34.94 13.94 -3.68
N ILE A 290 34.84 14.86 -2.71
CA ILE A 290 33.76 15.85 -2.66
C ILE A 290 34.17 17.01 -3.58
N HIS A 291 33.37 17.30 -4.59
CA HIS A 291 33.65 18.37 -5.56
C HIS A 291 33.52 19.73 -4.85
N PRO A 292 34.45 20.71 -5.04
CA PRO A 292 34.44 21.99 -4.30
C PRO A 292 33.23 22.91 -4.54
N GLY A 293 32.23 22.47 -5.32
CA GLY A 293 31.02 23.21 -5.66
C GLY A 293 29.73 22.67 -5.01
N GLU A 294 29.76 21.52 -4.34
CA GLU A 294 28.55 20.88 -3.79
C GLU A 294 28.05 21.50 -2.47
N ASN A 295 28.66 22.61 -2.02
CA ASN A 295 28.32 23.25 -0.75
C ASN A 295 27.62 24.62 -0.91
N ARG A 296 26.98 24.89 -2.06
CA ARG A 296 26.35 26.20 -2.32
C ARG A 296 24.83 26.29 -2.20
N GLU A 297 24.16 25.25 -1.71
CA GLU A 297 22.71 25.33 -1.41
C GLU A 297 22.31 25.02 0.04
N HIS A 298 23.28 24.88 0.96
CA HIS A 298 22.95 24.68 2.38
C HIS A 298 22.82 25.98 3.20
N GLN A 299 23.04 27.16 2.60
CA GLN A 299 22.95 28.46 3.29
C GLN A 299 21.79 29.39 2.88
N GLN A 300 20.92 28.99 1.93
CA GLN A 300 19.70 29.76 1.59
C GLN A 300 18.41 29.17 2.18
N GLY A 301 18.50 28.42 3.27
CA GLY A 301 17.36 27.88 4.02
C GLY A 301 16.78 28.80 5.10
N LYS A 302 17.11 30.10 5.12
CA LYS A 302 16.71 31.01 6.22
C LYS A 302 15.29 31.60 6.12
N ASN A 303 14.55 31.32 5.05
CA ASN A 303 13.17 31.80 4.85
C ASN A 303 12.13 30.66 4.72
N ARG A 304 12.38 29.49 5.32
CA ARG A 304 11.32 28.46 5.44
C ARG A 304 10.60 28.62 6.77
N ARG A 305 9.28 28.39 6.75
CA ARG A 305 8.38 28.45 7.92
C ARG A 305 9.03 27.80 9.16
N PRO A 306 8.81 28.34 10.36
CA PRO A 306 9.22 27.67 11.58
C PRO A 306 8.67 26.24 11.60
N LEU A 307 9.52 25.25 11.91
CA LEU A 307 9.15 23.83 12.05
C LEU A 307 8.14 23.54 13.19
N GLN A 308 7.55 24.58 13.77
CA GLN A 308 6.62 24.54 14.89
C GLN A 308 5.18 24.89 14.49
N GLU A 309 4.94 25.34 13.25
CA GLU A 309 3.59 25.42 12.70
C GLU A 309 3.29 24.10 12.00
N GLU A 310 2.61 23.19 12.71
CA GLU A 310 1.89 22.12 12.05
C GLU A 310 0.96 22.75 11.01
N ALA A 311 0.95 22.19 9.80
CA ALA A 311 -0.09 22.55 8.84
C ALA A 311 -1.41 22.26 9.54
N GLY A 312 -2.21 23.30 9.80
CA GLY A 312 -3.54 23.15 10.36
C GLY A 312 -4.29 22.15 9.49
N HIS A 313 -4.38 20.92 9.97
CA HIS A 313 -5.29 19.95 9.43
C HIS A 313 -6.67 20.49 9.76
N ASP A 314 -7.53 20.57 8.75
CA ASP A 314 -8.89 21.02 8.90
C ASP A 314 -9.59 20.09 9.91
N GLU A 315 -9.66 20.51 11.19
CA GLU A 315 -10.14 19.66 12.29
C GLU A 315 -11.66 19.42 12.22
N ASN A 316 -12.35 20.09 11.28
CA ASN A 316 -13.80 20.17 11.27
C ASN A 316 -14.49 19.58 10.04
N GLU A 317 -13.74 19.11 9.04
CA GLU A 317 -14.33 18.25 8.01
C GLU A 317 -14.40 16.81 8.53
N ARG A 318 -15.63 16.33 8.79
CA ARG A 318 -15.87 14.89 8.91
C ARG A 318 -15.52 14.27 7.56
N ASN A 319 -14.27 13.86 7.39
CA ASN A 319 -13.84 13.13 6.21
C ASN A 319 -14.56 11.78 6.21
N ILE A 320 -15.69 11.74 5.49
CA ILE A 320 -16.48 10.55 5.23
C ILE A 320 -15.67 9.63 4.32
N LEU A 321 -15.45 8.40 4.76
CA LEU A 321 -14.67 7.39 4.06
C LEU A 321 -15.62 6.48 3.26
N ARG A 322 -15.31 6.24 1.98
CA ARG A 322 -16.16 5.38 1.16
C ARG A 322 -15.77 3.92 1.31
N MET A 323 -16.75 3.04 1.54
CA MET A 323 -16.56 1.59 1.49
C MET A 323 -16.78 1.06 0.06
N PRO A 324 -15.73 0.90 -0.76
CA PRO A 324 -15.87 0.42 -2.14
C PRO A 324 -16.40 -1.00 -2.20
N ASP A 325 -17.22 -1.29 -3.21
CA ASP A 325 -17.57 -2.67 -3.57
C ASP A 325 -16.36 -3.39 -4.16
N VAL A 326 -15.92 -4.46 -3.50
CA VAL A 326 -14.75 -5.25 -3.90
C VAL A 326 -15.19 -6.68 -4.16
N ARG A 327 -15.54 -6.96 -5.41
CA ARG A 327 -15.89 -8.30 -5.89
C ARG A 327 -14.91 -8.76 -6.98
N VAL A 328 -14.60 -10.05 -7.00
CA VAL A 328 -13.90 -10.67 -8.13
C VAL A 328 -14.96 -11.29 -9.03
N GLU A 329 -15.29 -10.61 -10.12
CA GLU A 329 -16.12 -11.22 -11.18
C GLU A 329 -15.26 -12.20 -11.98
N ALA A 330 -15.73 -13.44 -12.09
CA ALA A 330 -15.16 -14.37 -13.05
C ALA A 330 -15.44 -13.82 -14.45
N ARG A 331 -14.44 -13.22 -15.11
CA ARG A 331 -14.54 -12.95 -16.55
C ARG A 331 -14.85 -14.28 -17.23
N ARG A 332 -16.05 -14.43 -17.80
CA ARG A 332 -16.33 -15.46 -18.80
C ARG A 332 -15.22 -15.33 -19.84
N ARG A 333 -14.36 -16.34 -19.98
CA ARG A 333 -13.55 -16.48 -21.18
C ARG A 333 -14.55 -16.48 -22.34
N GLN A 334 -14.58 -15.41 -23.14
CA GLN A 334 -15.20 -15.50 -24.45
C GLN A 334 -14.52 -16.67 -25.16
N THR A 335 -15.30 -17.69 -25.47
CA THR A 335 -14.91 -18.83 -26.29
C THR A 335 -14.59 -18.30 -27.69
N ALA A 336 -13.37 -17.78 -27.88
CA ALA A 336 -12.80 -17.59 -29.20
C ALA A 336 -12.19 -18.93 -29.64
N PHE A 337 -13.07 -19.87 -29.95
CA PHE A 337 -12.74 -21.08 -30.68
C PHE A 337 -13.85 -21.27 -31.71
N LEU A 338 -13.45 -21.52 -32.96
CA LEU A 338 -14.24 -21.70 -34.19
C LEU A 338 -14.45 -20.43 -35.03
N LEU A 339 -13.51 -20.19 -35.95
CA LEU A 339 -13.74 -20.37 -37.40
C LEU A 339 -12.44 -20.07 -38.18
N ARG A 340 -11.68 -21.14 -38.44
CA ARG A 340 -10.80 -21.26 -39.61
C ARG A 340 -11.31 -22.48 -40.37
N LEU A 341 -11.41 -22.35 -41.69
CA LEU A 341 -11.92 -23.28 -42.72
C LEU A 341 -13.40 -23.06 -43.10
N VAL A 342 -13.63 -22.17 -44.07
CA VAL A 342 -13.91 -22.55 -45.48
C VAL A 342 -13.15 -21.58 -46.37
#